data_AF-A0A7S2N5N7-F1
#
_entry.id   AF-A0A7S2N5N7-F1
#
_cell.length_a   1.000
_cell.length_b   1.000
_cell.length_c   1.000
_cell.angle_alpha   90.00
_cell.angle_beta   90.00
_cell.angle_gamma   90.00
#
_symmetry.space_group_name_H-M   'P 1'
#
loop_
_entity.id
_entity.type
_entity.pdbx_description
1 polymer ?
#
loop_
_entity_poly.entity_id
_entity_poly.type
_entity_poly.pdbx_seq_one_letter_code
_entity_poly.pdbx_strand_id
1 'polypeptide(L)'
;ALEVMRELQDLLSIKGGVIEPTRPGPAELLGHLLLGGQPDAVDVRGLASLGVTHVLNVAGGAEVPTGPDMYKEHGISYSEVRSEDTQAYDIMQHYDELARLADAAAAAKPPGRLFVHCFA
;
A
#
# COMPACT_ATOMS: atom_id res chain seq x y z
N ALA A 1 14.70 -8.41 18.46
CA ALA A 1 13.29 -8.04 18.21
C ALA A 1 12.91 -6.79 18.98
N LEU A 2 12.88 -6.80 20.33
CA LEU A 2 12.54 -5.62 21.15
C LEU A 2 13.46 -4.41 20.92
N GLU A 3 14.76 -4.63 20.74
CA GLU A 3 15.74 -3.56 20.49
C GLU A 3 15.51 -2.90 19.12
N VAL A 4 15.32 -3.69 18.07
CA VAL A 4 14.97 -3.22 16.72
C VAL A 4 13.65 -2.46 16.71
N MET A 5 12.64 -2.95 17.43
CA MET A 5 11.36 -2.24 17.55
C MET A 5 11.51 -0.89 18.26
N ARG A 6 12.41 -0.80 19.24
CA ARG A 6 12.70 0.45 19.95
C ARG A 6 13.46 1.43 19.07
N GLU A 7 14.47 0.96 18.34
CA GLU A 7 15.18 1.80 17.35
C GLU A 7 14.23 2.32 16.26
N LEU A 8 13.33 1.46 15.76
CA LEU A 8 12.31 1.86 14.80
C LEU A 8 11.36 2.90 15.41
N GLN A 9 10.90 2.69 16.64
CA GLN A 9 10.06 3.66 17.34
C GLN A 9 10.78 4.99 17.57
N ASP A 10 12.08 4.98 17.83
CA ASP A 10 12.87 6.20 17.98
C ASP A 10 13.07 6.92 16.63
N LEU A 11 13.26 6.18 15.53
CA LEU A 11 13.35 6.73 14.17
C LEU A 11 12.01 7.32 13.70
N LEU A 12 10.90 6.66 14.03
CA LEU A 12 9.54 7.10 13.68
C LEU A 12 8.97 8.11 14.69
N SER A 13 9.55 8.23 15.89
CA SER A 13 9.24 9.26 16.89
C SER A 13 9.79 10.62 16.47
N ILE A 14 9.37 11.10 15.30
CA ILE A 14 9.33 12.54 15.08
C ILE A 14 8.27 13.08 16.04
N LYS A 15 8.75 13.74 17.10
CA LYS A 15 7.95 14.34 18.15
C LYS A 15 6.99 15.39 17.57
N GLY A 16 5.75 14.98 17.28
CA GLY A 16 4.58 15.86 17.29
C GLY A 16 4.25 16.66 16.03
N GLY A 17 4.54 16.17 14.82
CA GLY A 17 4.12 16.81 13.57
C GLY A 17 3.60 15.82 12.52
N VAL A 18 2.75 16.32 11.62
CA VAL A 18 2.41 15.63 10.37
C VAL A 18 3.69 15.46 9.57
N ILE A 19 4.05 14.23 9.21
CA ILE A 19 5.16 13.96 8.30
C ILE A 19 4.62 14.17 6.88
N GLU A 20 4.92 15.32 6.29
CA GLU A 20 4.52 15.58 4.91
C GLU A 20 5.38 14.74 3.94
N PRO A 21 4.76 14.11 2.93
CA PRO A 21 5.49 13.49 1.85
C PRO A 21 6.44 14.50 1.18
N THR A 22 7.69 14.11 0.96
CA THR A 22 8.68 14.97 0.28
C THR A 22 8.44 15.10 -1.23
N ARG A 23 7.52 14.30 -1.78
CA ARG A 23 7.18 14.21 -3.21
C ARG A 23 5.69 13.85 -3.35
N PRO A 24 5.01 14.29 -4.42
CA PRO A 24 3.66 13.83 -4.72
C PRO A 24 3.68 12.37 -5.18
N GLY A 25 2.56 11.68 -5.00
CA GLY A 25 2.38 10.30 -5.41
C GLY A 25 2.85 9.29 -4.35
N PRO A 26 2.68 8.00 -4.63
CA PRO A 26 3.06 6.95 -3.71
C PRO A 26 4.58 6.82 -3.58
N ALA A 27 5.03 6.46 -2.38
CA ALA A 27 6.43 6.17 -2.10
C ALA A 27 6.85 4.82 -2.70
N GLU A 28 7.97 4.80 -3.41
CA GLU A 28 8.59 3.56 -3.88
C GLU A 28 9.45 2.95 -2.76
N LEU A 29 9.02 1.79 -2.25
CA LEU A 29 9.78 1.02 -1.26
C LEU A 29 10.76 0.06 -1.94
N LEU A 30 10.29 -0.59 -3.01
CA LEU A 30 11.05 -1.45 -3.92
C LEU A 30 10.60 -1.16 -5.35
N GLY A 31 11.38 -1.56 -6.35
CA GLY A 31 11.04 -1.32 -7.76
C GLY A 31 9.69 -1.90 -8.22
N HIS A 32 9.09 -2.82 -7.45
CA HIS A 32 7.77 -3.41 -7.68
C HIS A 32 6.78 -3.18 -6.53
N LEU A 33 7.13 -2.38 -5.51
CA LEU A 33 6.30 -2.16 -4.31
C LEU A 33 6.18 -0.66 -4.00
N LEU A 34 4.96 -0.15 -4.12
CA LEU A 34 4.60 1.22 -3.84
C LEU A 34 3.70 1.28 -2.59
N LEU A 35 3.88 2.30 -1.77
CA LEU A 35 3.06 2.59 -0.59
C LEU A 35 2.47 4.00 -0.71
N GLY A 36 1.17 4.15 -0.54
CA GLY A 36 0.54 5.48 -0.59
C GLY A 36 -0.80 5.54 0.12
N GLY A 37 -1.52 6.63 -0.14
CA GLY A 37 -2.76 6.96 0.54
C GLY A 37 -4.00 6.85 -0.32
N GLN A 38 -5.16 7.20 0.25
CA GLN A 38 -6.40 7.34 -0.51
C GLN A 38 -6.26 8.30 -1.72
N PRO A 39 -5.57 9.45 -1.63
CA PRO A 39 -5.41 10.35 -2.78
C PRO A 39 -4.72 9.69 -3.98
N ASP A 40 -3.74 8.81 -3.71
CA ASP A 40 -3.05 8.04 -4.76
C ASP A 40 -3.94 6.92 -5.30
N ALA A 41 -4.71 6.27 -4.42
CA ALA A 41 -5.60 5.16 -4.77
C ALA A 41 -6.70 5.57 -5.75
N VAL A 42 -7.17 6.82 -5.67
CA VAL A 42 -8.21 7.33 -6.58
C VAL A 42 -7.66 7.82 -7.92
N ASP A 43 -6.35 8.08 -8.04
CA ASP A 43 -5.70 8.42 -9.31
C ASP A 43 -5.31 7.15 -10.09
N VAL A 44 -6.32 6.41 -10.56
CA VAL A 44 -6.11 5.14 -11.28
C VAL A 44 -5.25 5.32 -12.54
N ARG A 45 -5.34 6.49 -13.19
CA ARG A 45 -4.52 6.82 -14.36
C ARG A 45 -3.06 7.02 -13.95
N GLY A 46 -2.82 7.72 -12.84
CA GLY A 46 -1.50 7.84 -12.22
C GLY A 46 -0.91 6.46 -11.92
N LEU A 47 -1.67 5.60 -11.23
CA LEU A 47 -1.25 4.23 -10.91
C LEU A 47 -0.92 3.41 -12.17
N ALA A 48 -1.78 3.46 -13.19
CA ALA A 48 -1.54 2.78 -14.46
C ALA A 48 -0.27 3.30 -15.15
N SER A 49 -0.01 4.62 -15.13
CA SER A 49 1.20 5.22 -15.70
C SER A 49 2.48 4.81 -14.97
N LEU A 50 2.38 4.49 -13.67
CA LEU A 50 3.46 3.96 -12.85
C LEU A 50 3.70 2.45 -13.07
N GLY A 51 2.89 1.79 -13.92
CA GLY A 51 2.98 0.35 -14.15
C GLY A 51 2.39 -0.49 -13.02
N VAL A 52 1.49 0.08 -12.22
CA VAL A 52 0.73 -0.68 -11.22
C VAL A 52 -0.16 -1.68 -11.93
N THR A 53 -0.12 -2.92 -11.45
CA THR A 53 -0.91 -4.05 -11.94
C THR A 53 -1.75 -4.69 -10.85
N HIS A 54 -1.37 -4.46 -9.59
CA HIS A 54 -2.04 -4.99 -8.41
C HIS A 54 -2.21 -3.87 -7.39
N VAL A 55 -3.39 -3.82 -6.76
CA VAL A 55 -3.71 -2.94 -5.65
C VAL A 55 -4.08 -3.80 -4.45
N LEU A 56 -3.47 -3.52 -3.30
CA LEU A 56 -3.87 -4.06 -2.01
C LEU A 56 -4.36 -2.91 -1.11
N ASN A 57 -5.67 -2.82 -0.93
CA ASN A 57 -6.29 -1.92 0.04
C ASN A 57 -6.27 -2.58 1.42
N VAL A 58 -5.49 -2.03 2.36
CA VAL A 58 -5.45 -2.55 3.74
C VAL A 58 -6.49 -1.90 4.66
N ALA A 59 -7.34 -1.01 4.14
CA ALA A 59 -8.48 -0.42 4.83
C ALA A 59 -9.81 -0.90 4.22
N GLY A 60 -9.90 -2.18 3.83
CA GLY A 60 -11.09 -2.75 3.19
C GLY A 60 -12.33 -2.70 4.08
N GLY A 61 -13.49 -2.38 3.49
CA GLY A 61 -14.79 -2.42 4.17
C GLY A 61 -15.16 -1.20 5.04
N ALA A 62 -14.27 -0.21 5.21
CA ALA A 62 -14.60 1.08 5.83
C ALA A 62 -13.68 2.21 5.32
N GLU A 63 -14.21 3.43 5.28
CA GLU A 63 -13.48 4.73 5.10
C GLU A 63 -12.88 5.05 3.72
N VAL A 64 -12.43 4.09 2.91
CA VAL A 64 -11.92 4.35 1.55
C VAL A 64 -12.88 3.81 0.48
N PRO A 65 -13.57 4.66 -0.32
CA PRO A 65 -14.54 4.23 -1.33
C PRO A 65 -13.87 3.75 -2.63
N THR A 66 -12.89 2.85 -2.51
CA THR A 66 -12.27 2.14 -3.64
C THR A 66 -12.86 0.75 -3.77
N GLY A 67 -12.85 0.20 -4.97
CA GLY A 67 -13.36 -1.14 -5.22
C GLY A 67 -12.93 -1.67 -6.58
N PRO A 68 -13.14 -2.98 -6.85
CA PRO A 68 -12.60 -3.63 -8.03
C PRO A 68 -13.03 -2.99 -9.35
N ASP A 69 -14.26 -2.45 -9.42
CA ASP A 69 -14.78 -1.80 -10.62
C ASP A 69 -14.01 -0.53 -11.01
N MET A 70 -13.41 0.17 -10.04
CA MET A 70 -12.60 1.37 -10.27
C MET A 70 -11.31 1.08 -11.04
N TYR A 71 -10.75 -0.11 -10.84
CA TYR A 71 -9.44 -0.52 -11.37
C TYR A 71 -9.54 -1.37 -12.65
N LYS A 72 -10.70 -1.98 -12.86
CA LYS A 72 -10.95 -2.97 -13.92
C LYS A 72 -10.67 -2.45 -15.32
N GLU A 73 -11.07 -1.22 -15.62
CA GLU A 73 -10.86 -0.61 -16.96
C GLU A 73 -9.37 -0.40 -17.29
N HIS A 74 -8.53 -0.32 -16.28
CA HIS A 74 -7.08 -0.17 -16.41
C HIS A 74 -6.31 -1.49 -16.36
N GLY A 75 -7.02 -2.63 -16.25
CA GLY A 75 -6.38 -3.94 -16.13
C GLY A 75 -5.65 -4.16 -14.80
N ILE A 76 -6.01 -3.37 -13.78
CA ILE A 76 -5.42 -3.45 -12.45
C ILE A 76 -6.24 -4.41 -11.60
N SER A 77 -5.57 -5.41 -11.02
CA SER A 77 -6.18 -6.37 -10.10
C SER A 77 -6.32 -5.75 -8.72
N TYR A 78 -7.51 -5.84 -8.13
CA TYR A 78 -7.79 -5.28 -6.80
C TYR A 78 -7.94 -6.41 -5.77
N SER A 79 -7.34 -6.22 -4.60
CA SER A 79 -7.50 -7.06 -3.42
C SER A 79 -7.63 -6.15 -2.20
N GLU A 80 -8.35 -6.60 -1.18
CA GLU A 80 -8.52 -5.85 0.05
C GLU A 80 -8.47 -6.75 1.27
N VAL A 81 -7.97 -6.19 2.36
CA VAL A 81 -8.04 -6.77 3.70
C VAL A 81 -8.61 -5.73 4.65
N ARG A 82 -9.45 -6.18 5.58
CA ARG A 82 -9.98 -5.32 6.62
C ARG A 82 -9.00 -5.27 7.78
N SER A 83 -8.31 -4.14 7.95
CA SER A 83 -7.43 -3.89 9.09
C SER A 83 -7.85 -2.65 9.89
N GLU A 84 -7.36 -2.55 11.11
CA GLU A 84 -7.56 -1.41 12.00
C GLU A 84 -6.21 -0.78 12.33
N ASP A 85 -6.11 0.54 12.25
CA ASP A 85 -4.90 1.28 12.63
C ASP A 85 -4.80 1.41 14.16
N THR A 86 -4.53 0.28 14.81
CA THR A 86 -4.36 0.20 16.26
C THR A 86 -3.19 -0.71 16.60
N GLN A 87 -2.55 -0.46 17.75
CA GLN A 87 -1.48 -1.32 18.24
C GLN A 87 -1.93 -2.75 18.59
N ALA A 88 -3.23 -2.98 18.75
CA ALA A 88 -3.80 -4.28 19.09
C ALA A 88 -4.07 -5.15 17.84
N TYR A 89 -4.13 -4.54 16.65
CA TYR A 89 -4.38 -5.26 15.42
C TYR A 89 -3.10 -5.94 14.92
N ASP A 90 -3.15 -7.26 14.74
CA ASP A 90 -2.03 -8.01 14.17
C ASP A 90 -1.99 -7.83 12.64
N ILE A 91 -1.33 -6.77 12.14
CA ILE A 91 -1.18 -6.55 10.69
C ILE A 91 -0.34 -7.64 10.01
N MET A 92 0.52 -8.34 10.77
CA MET A 92 1.40 -9.36 10.22
C MET A 92 0.63 -10.61 9.76
N GLN A 93 -0.60 -10.81 10.23
CA GLN A 93 -1.47 -11.87 9.73
C GLN A 93 -1.72 -11.80 8.21
N HIS A 94 -1.53 -10.62 7.60
CA HIS A 94 -1.70 -10.38 6.15
C HIS A 94 -0.39 -10.38 5.36
N TYR A 95 0.74 -10.64 6.02
CA TYR A 95 2.05 -10.56 5.38
C TYR A 95 2.17 -11.51 4.17
N ASP A 96 1.69 -12.74 4.30
CA ASP A 96 1.77 -13.74 3.23
C ASP A 96 0.98 -13.31 1.99
N GLU A 97 -0.17 -12.64 2.18
CA GLU A 97 -0.97 -12.12 1.06
C GLU A 97 -0.27 -10.94 0.37
N LEU A 98 0.31 -10.02 1.15
CA LEU A 98 1.13 -8.94 0.61
C LEU A 98 2.32 -9.48 -0.18
N ALA A 99 3.06 -10.44 0.38
CA ALA A 99 4.22 -11.05 -0.25
C ALA A 99 3.83 -11.75 -1.56
N ARG A 100 2.75 -12.53 -1.55
CA ARG A 100 2.21 -13.21 -2.74
C ARG A 100 1.85 -12.23 -3.84
N LEU A 101 1.22 -11.10 -3.51
CA LEU A 101 0.87 -10.06 -4.48
C LEU A 101 2.11 -9.32 -5.02
N ALA A 102 3.09 -9.02 -4.17
CA ALA A 102 4.34 -8.39 -4.58
C ALA A 102 5.12 -9.28 -5.55
N ASP A 103 5.24 -10.56 -5.24
CA ASP A 103 5.88 -11.57 -6.09
C ASP A 103 5.13 -11.74 -7.42
N ALA A 104 3.80 -11.77 -7.39
CA ALA A 104 2.97 -11.87 -8.59
C ALA A 104 3.16 -10.65 -9.52
N ALA A 105 3.19 -9.44 -8.96
CA ALA A 105 3.44 -8.22 -9.72
C ALA A 105 4.85 -8.23 -10.34
N ALA A 106 5.87 -8.64 -9.58
CA ALA A 106 7.24 -8.71 -10.05
C ALA A 106 7.46 -9.79 -11.14
N ALA A 107 6.78 -10.93 -11.03
CA ALA A 107 6.89 -12.05 -11.97
C ALA A 107 6.07 -11.88 -13.27
N ALA A 108 5.21 -10.87 -13.34
CA ALA A 108 4.39 -10.58 -14.52
C ALA A 108 5.24 -10.32 -15.77
N LYS A 109 4.64 -10.51 -16.95
CA LYS A 109 5.27 -10.25 -18.25
C LYS A 109 4.36 -9.35 -19.09
N PRO A 110 4.66 -8.04 -19.20
CA PRO A 110 5.79 -7.32 -18.60
C PRO A 110 5.70 -7.23 -17.06
N PRO A 111 6.83 -7.01 -16.35
CA PRO A 111 6.81 -6.81 -14.90
C PRO A 111 5.93 -5.62 -14.51
N GLY A 112 5.12 -5.82 -13.48
CA GLY A 112 4.24 -4.79 -12.93
C GLY A 112 4.68 -4.36 -11.53
N ARG A 113 3.85 -3.51 -10.92
CA ARG A 113 4.02 -3.07 -9.53
C ARG A 113 2.78 -3.37 -8.69
N LEU A 114 3.01 -3.69 -7.42
CA LEU A 114 2.01 -3.70 -6.36
C LEU A 114 1.95 -2.31 -5.73
N PHE A 115 0.74 -1.76 -5.65
CA PHE A 115 0.43 -0.58 -4.85
C PHE A 115 -0.33 -0.99 -3.59
N VAL A 116 0.22 -0.69 -2.42
CA VAL A 116 -0.42 -0.91 -1.13
C VAL A 116 -0.87 0.44 -0.58
N HIS A 117 -2.11 0.53 -0.11
CA HIS A 117 -2.60 1.77 0.51
C HIS A 117 -3.54 1.53 1.67
N CYS A 118 -3.64 2.54 2.54
CA CYS A 118 -4.69 2.67 3.55
C CYS A 118 -5.49 3.97 3.30
N PHE A 119 -6.00 4.59 4.36
CA PHE A 119 -6.73 5.86 4.31
C PHE A 119 -5.81 7.11 4.22
N ALA A 120 -4.72 7.12 5.00
CA ALA A 120 -3.90 8.31 5.28
C ALA A 120 -3.21 8.93 4.05
#